data_AF-A0A8B8N2L5-F1
#
_entry.id   AF-A0A8B8N2L5-F1
#
_cell.length_a   1.000
_cell.length_b   1.000
_cell.length_c   1.000
_cell.angle_alpha   90.00
_cell.angle_beta   90.00
_cell.angle_gamma   90.00
#
_symmetry.space_group_name_H-M   'P 1'
#
loop_
_entity.id
_entity.type
_entity.pdbx_description
1 polymer ?
#
loop_
_entity_poly.entity_id
_entity_poly.type
_entity_poly.pdbx_seq_one_letter_code
_entity_poly.pdbx_strand_id
1 'polypeptide(L)'
;MAGGLQRNFWVALVWIIGIIGAFSCTVEGVPRRILLDTDVDTDDFFALLYLLKLNRSEFELEAITINTNAWTDAGHAVNQIYDILYMMGRDDIPVGVGGEGGILEDGTILPNVGGYLPIIEQGLSTAGYCRYRQAIPIGQGGRLDVDSNYGVRKAFLPQGHRRYSPLRQPTAQQVLIDKISEGPISVFLIGAHTNFAIFLMSNPHLKKNIEHIYVMGGGVRSKNPTGCCPSNSSSTCEPQQCGDAGNLFTDYTSNPYAEFNIFGDPFAAYQAQNGCI
;
A
#
# COMPACT_ATOMS: atom_id res chain seq x y z
N MET A 1 72.98 -20.38 2.02
CA MET A 1 71.87 -20.63 1.06
C MET A 1 70.49 -20.74 1.75
N ALA A 2 70.27 -20.14 2.93
CA ALA A 2 68.99 -20.29 3.67
C ALA A 2 68.03 -19.08 3.55
N GLY A 3 68.52 -17.88 3.20
CA GLY A 3 67.70 -16.65 3.20
C GLY A 3 66.79 -16.44 1.98
N GLY A 4 67.06 -17.11 0.85
CA GLY A 4 66.27 -16.96 -0.38
C GLY A 4 64.91 -17.67 -0.32
N LEU A 5 64.85 -18.83 0.33
CA LEU A 5 63.65 -19.65 0.42
C LEU A 5 62.59 -18.99 1.33
N GLN A 6 63.03 -18.39 2.44
CA GLN A 6 62.15 -17.70 3.38
C GLN A 6 61.55 -16.42 2.77
N ARG A 7 62.33 -15.66 1.99
CA ARG A 7 61.83 -14.48 1.27
C ARG A 7 60.78 -14.84 0.22
N ASN A 8 61.01 -15.92 -0.54
CA ASN A 8 60.06 -16.36 -1.55
C ASN A 8 58.75 -16.89 -0.93
N PHE A 9 58.83 -17.50 0.25
CA PHE A 9 57.65 -17.93 1.01
C PHE A 9 56.79 -16.75 1.49
N TRP A 10 57.43 -15.70 2.04
CA TRP A 10 56.70 -14.50 2.48
C TRP A 10 56.06 -13.73 1.31
N VAL A 11 56.74 -13.67 0.16
CA VAL A 11 56.17 -13.06 -1.04
C VAL A 11 54.96 -13.88 -1.51
N ALA A 12 55.07 -15.20 -1.59
CA ALA A 12 53.94 -16.06 -1.97
C ALA A 12 52.75 -15.93 -0.99
N LEU A 13 53.02 -15.86 0.31
CA LEU A 13 51.98 -15.69 1.33
C LEU A 13 51.24 -14.35 1.18
N VAL A 14 51.97 -13.25 0.91
CA VAL A 14 51.37 -11.93 0.67
C VAL A 14 50.54 -11.91 -0.61
N TRP A 15 50.99 -12.59 -1.67
CA TRP A 15 50.20 -12.74 -2.89
C TRP A 15 48.94 -13.58 -2.68
N ILE A 16 49.01 -14.67 -1.91
CA ILE A 16 47.84 -15.50 -1.58
C ILE A 16 46.85 -14.72 -0.73
N ILE A 17 47.31 -13.98 0.29
CA ILE A 17 46.45 -13.14 1.12
C ILE A 17 45.86 -11.99 0.30
N GLY A 18 46.63 -11.40 -0.63
CA GLY A 18 46.15 -10.37 -1.55
C GLY A 18 45.09 -10.87 -2.53
N ILE A 19 45.23 -12.10 -3.04
CA ILE A 19 44.24 -12.74 -3.91
C ILE A 19 42.98 -13.11 -3.10
N ILE A 20 43.12 -13.70 -1.91
CA ILE A 20 41.98 -14.03 -1.03
C ILE A 20 41.26 -12.74 -0.56
N GLY A 21 42.01 -11.67 -0.28
CA GLY A 21 41.46 -10.35 0.06
C GLY A 21 40.77 -9.66 -1.11
N ALA A 22 41.22 -9.87 -2.35
CA ALA A 22 40.54 -9.43 -3.57
C ALA A 22 39.31 -10.29 -3.91
N PHE A 23 39.26 -11.52 -3.41
CA PHE A 23 38.05 -12.37 -3.33
C PHE A 23 37.22 -12.09 -2.06
N SER A 24 37.39 -10.94 -1.41
CA SER A 24 36.37 -10.44 -0.48
C SER A 24 35.08 -10.35 -1.28
N CYS A 25 34.16 -11.25 -0.95
CA CYS A 25 32.83 -11.31 -1.54
C CYS A 25 32.27 -9.90 -1.58
N THR A 26 32.04 -9.39 -2.80
CA THR A 26 30.98 -8.41 -2.99
C THR A 26 29.72 -9.12 -2.51
N VAL A 27 29.37 -8.90 -1.25
CA VAL A 27 28.01 -9.18 -0.78
C VAL A 27 27.17 -8.17 -1.54
N GLU A 28 26.75 -8.53 -2.75
CA GLU A 28 25.59 -7.89 -3.35
C GLU A 28 24.48 -8.08 -2.32
N GLY A 29 24.15 -7.00 -1.62
CA GLY A 29 23.08 -7.03 -0.64
C GLY A 29 21.82 -7.51 -1.35
N VAL A 30 21.11 -8.48 -0.75
CA VAL A 30 19.79 -8.87 -1.25
C VAL A 30 18.92 -7.61 -1.31
N PRO A 31 18.24 -7.33 -2.43
CA PRO A 31 17.46 -6.11 -2.56
C PRO A 31 16.36 -6.06 -1.50
N ARG A 32 16.04 -4.86 -1.03
CA ARG A 32 14.95 -4.63 -0.08
C ARG A 32 13.63 -4.93 -0.76
N ARG A 33 12.94 -5.94 -0.25
CA ARG A 33 11.65 -6.39 -0.79
C ARG A 33 10.58 -5.39 -0.41
N ILE A 34 9.72 -5.03 -1.36
CA ILE A 34 8.62 -4.09 -1.18
C ILE A 34 7.30 -4.75 -1.59
N LEU A 35 6.29 -4.61 -0.74
CA LEU A 35 4.89 -4.86 -1.08
C LEU A 35 4.11 -3.55 -0.99
N LEU A 36 3.33 -3.24 -2.03
CA LEU A 36 2.50 -2.05 -2.10
C LEU A 36 1.03 -2.40 -1.91
N ASP A 37 0.35 -1.82 -0.92
CA ASP A 37 -1.11 -1.83 -0.79
C ASP A 37 -1.66 -0.43 -1.13
N THR A 38 -2.52 -0.35 -2.15
CA THR A 38 -2.91 0.91 -2.82
C THR A 38 -4.39 0.89 -3.17
N ASP A 39 -5.04 2.04 -3.27
CA ASP A 39 -6.40 2.14 -3.84
C ASP A 39 -6.42 2.83 -5.21
N VAL A 40 -5.26 2.97 -5.83
CA VAL A 40 -5.05 3.32 -7.26
C VAL A 40 -5.68 4.65 -7.64
N ASP A 41 -5.66 5.64 -6.75
CA ASP A 41 -5.92 7.02 -7.13
C ASP A 41 -4.78 7.59 -8.00
N THR A 42 -4.93 8.83 -8.43
CA THR A 42 -4.05 9.50 -9.38
C THR A 42 -2.65 9.70 -8.81
N ASP A 43 -2.52 9.95 -7.51
CA ASP A 43 -1.22 10.01 -6.83
C ASP A 43 -0.60 8.63 -6.63
N ASP A 44 -1.38 7.58 -6.32
CA ASP A 44 -0.92 6.18 -6.29
C ASP A 44 -0.31 5.74 -7.63
N PHE A 45 -0.90 6.17 -8.74
CA PHE A 45 -0.36 5.95 -10.08
C PHE A 45 1.09 6.45 -10.18
N PHE A 46 1.35 7.67 -9.72
CA PHE A 46 2.71 8.23 -9.74
C PHE A 46 3.63 7.56 -8.72
N ALA A 47 3.12 7.22 -7.53
CA ALA A 47 3.87 6.47 -6.51
C ALA A 47 4.33 5.11 -7.06
N LEU A 48 3.46 4.38 -7.75
CA LEU A 48 3.80 3.13 -8.40
C LEU A 48 4.86 3.31 -9.49
N LEU A 49 4.75 4.34 -10.34
CA LEU A 49 5.78 4.63 -11.34
C LEU A 49 7.15 4.89 -10.69
N TYR A 50 7.16 5.59 -9.54
CA TYR A 50 8.39 5.82 -8.79
C TYR A 50 8.98 4.50 -8.29
N LEU A 51 8.18 3.64 -7.65
CA LEU A 51 8.60 2.33 -7.16
C LEU A 51 9.14 1.44 -8.29
N LEU A 52 8.48 1.43 -9.45
CA LEU A 52 8.91 0.65 -10.62
C LEU A 52 10.19 1.18 -11.28
N LYS A 53 10.61 2.41 -10.97
CA LYS A 53 11.87 3.02 -11.47
C LYS A 53 13.04 2.94 -10.49
N LEU A 54 12.82 2.45 -9.26
CA LEU A 54 13.91 2.27 -8.30
C LEU A 54 14.96 1.28 -8.82
N ASN A 55 16.19 1.43 -8.32
CA ASN A 55 17.29 0.52 -8.66
C ASN A 55 16.99 -0.89 -8.11
N ARG A 56 16.83 -1.85 -9.02
CA ARG A 56 16.45 -3.23 -8.68
C ARG A 56 17.50 -4.00 -7.90
N SER A 57 18.76 -3.59 -7.98
CA SER A 57 19.83 -4.13 -7.15
C SER A 57 19.71 -3.69 -5.68
N GLU A 58 18.91 -2.66 -5.40
CA GLU A 58 18.70 -2.11 -4.04
C GLU A 58 17.29 -2.35 -3.52
N PHE A 59 16.27 -2.29 -4.40
CA PHE A 59 14.85 -2.41 -4.05
C PHE A 59 14.11 -3.26 -5.08
N GLU A 60 13.34 -4.24 -4.60
CA GLU A 60 12.53 -5.10 -5.46
C GLU A 60 11.06 -5.00 -5.05
N LEU A 61 10.24 -4.40 -5.92
CA LEU A 61 8.79 -4.42 -5.78
C LEU A 61 8.28 -5.82 -6.16
N GLU A 62 7.77 -6.57 -5.19
CA GLU A 62 7.43 -7.97 -5.35
C GLU A 62 5.93 -8.24 -5.49
N ALA A 63 5.08 -7.32 -5.04
CA ALA A 63 3.64 -7.46 -5.12
C ALA A 63 2.93 -6.12 -4.99
N ILE A 64 1.74 -6.08 -5.57
CA ILE A 64 0.78 -5.00 -5.41
C ILE A 64 -0.53 -5.61 -4.91
N THR A 65 -1.12 -5.04 -3.86
CA THR A 65 -2.48 -5.34 -3.43
C THR A 65 -3.35 -4.11 -3.55
N ILE A 66 -4.58 -4.31 -4.03
CA ILE A 66 -5.51 -3.22 -4.30
C ILE A 66 -6.60 -3.25 -3.23
N ASN A 67 -6.78 -2.12 -2.55
CA ASN A 67 -7.91 -1.84 -1.69
C ASN A 67 -8.97 -1.07 -2.47
N THR A 68 -10.18 -1.61 -2.53
CA THR A 68 -11.33 -1.05 -3.26
C THR A 68 -12.36 -0.40 -2.35
N ASN A 69 -12.03 -0.26 -1.06
CA ASN A 69 -12.88 0.35 -0.04
C ASN A 69 -12.89 1.89 -0.13
N ALA A 70 -12.06 2.47 -1.00
CA ALA A 70 -11.90 3.92 -1.15
C ALA A 70 -12.14 4.36 -2.60
N TRP A 71 -11.09 4.86 -3.28
CA TRP A 71 -11.19 5.68 -4.48
C TRP A 71 -11.57 4.95 -5.77
N THR A 72 -11.18 3.69 -5.94
CA THR A 72 -11.38 2.96 -7.20
C THR A 72 -12.27 1.73 -7.08
N ASP A 73 -12.81 1.32 -8.23
CA ASP A 73 -13.45 0.01 -8.38
C ASP A 73 -12.46 -1.04 -8.93
N ALA A 74 -12.57 -2.29 -8.44
CA ALA A 74 -11.63 -3.39 -8.70
C ALA A 74 -11.25 -3.56 -10.17
N GLY A 75 -12.24 -3.58 -11.06
CA GLY A 75 -12.01 -3.80 -12.48
C GLY A 75 -11.23 -2.68 -13.14
N HIS A 76 -11.45 -1.43 -12.73
CA HIS A 76 -10.72 -0.28 -13.26
C HIS A 76 -9.27 -0.31 -12.74
N ALA A 77 -9.11 -0.42 -11.43
CA ALA A 77 -7.83 -0.45 -10.74
C ALA A 77 -6.91 -1.58 -11.24
N VAL A 78 -7.38 -2.84 -11.23
CA VAL A 78 -6.57 -4.00 -11.61
C VAL A 78 -6.07 -3.87 -13.05
N ASN A 79 -6.94 -3.49 -13.98
CA ASN A 79 -6.51 -3.35 -15.37
C ASN A 79 -5.54 -2.16 -15.56
N GLN A 80 -5.71 -1.06 -14.81
CA GLN A 80 -4.77 0.06 -14.84
C GLN A 80 -3.38 -0.37 -14.36
N ILE A 81 -3.31 -1.10 -13.24
CA ILE A 81 -2.06 -1.65 -12.72
C ILE A 81 -1.42 -2.61 -13.74
N TYR A 82 -2.18 -3.52 -14.35
CA TYR A 82 -1.64 -4.45 -15.36
C TYR A 82 -1.05 -3.74 -16.57
N ASP A 83 -1.67 -2.68 -17.07
CA ASP A 83 -1.13 -1.96 -18.23
C ASP A 83 0.12 -1.15 -17.87
N ILE A 84 0.21 -0.62 -16.64
CA ILE A 84 1.44 0.01 -16.13
C ILE A 84 2.56 -1.01 -16.00
N LEU A 85 2.27 -2.17 -15.42
CA LEU A 85 3.24 -3.27 -15.29
C LEU A 85 3.71 -3.74 -16.67
N TYR A 86 2.81 -3.91 -17.63
CA TYR A 86 3.15 -4.26 -19.01
C TYR A 86 4.05 -3.20 -19.65
N MET A 87 3.68 -1.92 -19.54
CA MET A 87 4.48 -0.79 -20.05
C MET A 87 5.89 -0.77 -19.45
N MET A 88 6.03 -1.14 -18.18
CA MET A 88 7.31 -1.14 -17.46
C MET A 88 8.08 -2.47 -17.58
N GLY A 89 7.55 -3.45 -18.33
CA GLY A 89 8.15 -4.78 -18.46
C GLY A 89 8.16 -5.57 -17.15
N ARG A 90 7.17 -5.33 -16.28
CA ARG A 90 7.04 -5.90 -14.93
C ARG A 90 5.80 -6.77 -14.76
N ASP A 91 5.44 -7.52 -15.79
CA ASP A 91 4.33 -8.48 -15.76
C ASP A 91 4.56 -9.65 -14.79
N ASP A 92 5.79 -9.79 -14.26
CA ASP A 92 6.15 -10.73 -13.20
C ASP A 92 5.52 -10.39 -11.84
N ILE A 93 5.12 -9.12 -11.61
CA ILE A 93 4.58 -8.70 -10.33
C ILE A 93 3.14 -9.20 -10.15
N PRO A 94 2.84 -10.05 -9.14
CA PRO A 94 1.48 -10.44 -8.79
C PRO A 94 0.69 -9.23 -8.28
N VAL A 95 -0.59 -9.19 -8.67
CA VAL A 95 -1.54 -8.17 -8.21
C VAL A 95 -2.69 -8.88 -7.52
N GLY A 96 -2.89 -8.58 -6.24
CA GLY A 96 -4.05 -9.00 -5.47
C GLY A 96 -5.08 -7.89 -5.45
N VAL A 97 -6.37 -8.20 -5.45
CA VAL A 97 -7.43 -7.22 -5.17
C VAL A 97 -8.20 -7.66 -3.93
N GLY A 98 -8.83 -6.72 -3.23
CA GLY A 98 -9.79 -7.02 -2.16
C GLY A 98 -10.65 -8.24 -2.50
N GLY A 99 -11.07 -8.98 -1.47
CA GLY A 99 -11.70 -10.27 -1.67
C GLY A 99 -13.13 -10.31 -1.13
N GLU A 100 -13.94 -11.17 -1.75
CA GLU A 100 -15.40 -11.29 -1.55
C GLU A 100 -15.80 -12.07 -0.29
N GLY A 101 -14.83 -12.51 0.53
CA GLY A 101 -15.10 -13.09 1.85
C GLY A 101 -15.67 -12.04 2.82
N GLY A 102 -16.19 -12.49 3.96
CA GLY A 102 -16.64 -11.62 5.05
C GLY A 102 -16.11 -12.05 6.43
N ILE A 103 -16.34 -11.21 7.43
CA ILE A 103 -16.09 -11.53 8.84
C ILE A 103 -17.44 -11.91 9.45
N LEU A 104 -17.55 -13.16 9.91
CA LEU A 104 -18.78 -13.68 10.51
C LEU A 104 -19.08 -13.00 11.86
N GLU A 105 -20.34 -13.09 12.30
CA GLU A 105 -20.78 -12.49 13.58
C GLU A 105 -20.02 -13.03 14.81
N ASP A 106 -19.51 -14.26 14.73
CA ASP A 106 -18.68 -14.87 15.77
C ASP A 106 -17.20 -14.44 15.73
N GLY A 107 -16.85 -13.54 14.81
CA GLY A 107 -15.50 -13.03 14.60
C GLY A 107 -14.63 -13.89 13.68
N THR A 108 -15.16 -14.97 13.11
CA THR A 108 -14.42 -15.80 12.15
C THR A 108 -14.15 -15.03 10.86
N ILE A 109 -12.88 -14.82 10.54
CA ILE A 109 -12.45 -14.20 9.29
C ILE A 109 -12.41 -15.28 8.21
N LEU A 110 -13.27 -15.15 7.18
CA LEU A 110 -13.28 -16.11 6.08
C LEU A 110 -12.05 -15.97 5.18
N PRO A 111 -11.61 -17.07 4.51
CA PRO A 111 -10.56 -16.98 3.50
C PRO A 111 -10.93 -15.97 2.42
N ASN A 112 -9.93 -15.26 1.88
CA ASN A 112 -10.13 -14.26 0.83
C ASN A 112 -11.07 -13.11 1.22
N VAL A 113 -11.24 -12.80 2.50
CA VAL A 113 -11.75 -11.49 2.95
C VAL A 113 -10.83 -10.38 2.44
N GLY A 114 -11.35 -9.24 2.01
CA GLY A 114 -10.47 -8.10 1.71
C GLY A 114 -11.20 -6.78 1.54
N GLY A 115 -10.43 -5.75 1.18
CA GLY A 115 -10.82 -4.34 1.17
C GLY A 115 -11.85 -3.97 0.09
N TYR A 116 -12.96 -4.68 -0.04
CA TYR A 116 -14.17 -4.13 -0.66
C TYR A 116 -15.00 -3.31 0.34
N LEU A 117 -14.92 -3.67 1.62
CA LEU A 117 -15.67 -3.07 2.72
C LEU A 117 -14.76 -2.88 3.94
N PRO A 118 -14.98 -1.83 4.75
CA PRO A 118 -14.21 -1.64 5.98
C PRO A 118 -14.53 -2.76 6.97
N ILE A 119 -13.60 -3.10 7.86
CA ILE A 119 -13.74 -4.25 8.79
C ILE A 119 -15.07 -4.23 9.55
N ILE A 120 -15.51 -3.05 10.02
CA ILE A 120 -16.75 -2.94 10.80
C ILE A 120 -18.03 -3.18 9.99
N GLU A 121 -17.94 -3.18 8.66
CA GLU A 121 -19.07 -3.39 7.74
C GLU A 121 -19.05 -4.79 7.08
N GLN A 122 -18.14 -5.69 7.50
CA GLN A 122 -18.01 -7.03 6.89
C GLN A 122 -18.98 -8.10 7.44
N GLY A 123 -19.83 -7.75 8.42
CA GLY A 123 -20.88 -8.63 8.93
C GLY A 123 -22.15 -8.64 8.05
N LEU A 124 -23.05 -9.61 8.29
CA LEU A 124 -24.37 -9.72 7.64
C LEU A 124 -25.35 -8.66 8.19
N SER A 125 -25.03 -7.38 7.99
CA SER A 125 -25.84 -6.25 8.41
C SER A 125 -26.73 -5.75 7.27
N THR A 126 -28.03 -5.55 7.55
CA THR A 126 -28.95 -4.83 6.66
C THR A 126 -28.87 -3.31 6.81
N ALA A 127 -28.12 -2.80 7.79
CA ALA A 127 -27.77 -1.38 7.89
C ALA A 127 -26.65 -1.12 6.88
N GLY A 128 -27.05 -1.00 5.62
CA GLY A 128 -26.17 -1.08 4.46
C GLY A 128 -25.28 0.12 4.24
N TYR A 129 -24.23 -0.10 3.43
CA TYR A 129 -23.55 0.77 2.45
C TYR A 129 -23.23 2.24 2.79
N CYS A 130 -23.56 2.72 3.98
CA CYS A 130 -23.46 4.08 4.45
C CYS A 130 -22.48 4.15 5.62
N ARG A 131 -21.24 4.57 5.34
CA ARG A 131 -20.54 5.58 6.16
C ARG A 131 -19.23 6.06 5.53
N TYR A 132 -18.25 5.18 5.33
CA TYR A 132 -16.89 5.66 5.06
C TYR A 132 -16.62 5.95 3.58
N ARG A 133 -16.86 4.97 2.69
CA ARG A 133 -16.64 5.15 1.24
C ARG A 133 -17.55 6.22 0.62
N GLN A 134 -18.68 6.52 1.24
CA GLN A 134 -19.60 7.58 0.80
C GLN A 134 -19.07 9.00 1.05
N ALA A 135 -18.04 9.17 1.88
CA ALA A 135 -17.35 10.45 2.01
C ALA A 135 -16.60 10.85 0.73
N ILE A 136 -16.39 9.89 -0.17
CA ILE A 136 -15.86 10.12 -1.51
C ILE A 136 -17.05 10.36 -2.47
N PRO A 137 -17.11 11.52 -3.15
CA PRO A 137 -18.12 11.77 -4.17
C PRO A 137 -18.15 10.67 -5.23
N ILE A 138 -19.32 10.39 -5.80
CA ILE A 138 -19.42 9.40 -6.88
C ILE A 138 -18.95 10.00 -8.20
N GLY A 139 -19.34 11.23 -8.52
CA GLY A 139 -19.07 11.89 -9.80
C GLY A 139 -17.76 12.68 -9.82
N GLN A 140 -17.86 13.93 -10.27
CA GLN A 140 -16.72 14.83 -10.45
C GLN A 140 -15.90 14.98 -9.16
N GLY A 141 -14.57 14.88 -9.28
CA GLY A 141 -13.62 14.91 -8.16
C GLY A 141 -13.70 13.69 -7.24
N GLY A 142 -14.34 12.60 -7.69
CA GLY A 142 -14.58 11.41 -6.90
C GLY A 142 -14.39 10.12 -7.71
N ARG A 143 -15.05 9.04 -7.30
CA ARG A 143 -14.74 7.68 -7.77
C ARG A 143 -14.83 7.52 -9.30
N LEU A 144 -15.86 8.07 -9.94
CA LEU A 144 -16.02 7.98 -11.39
C LEU A 144 -14.96 8.77 -12.16
N ASP A 145 -14.41 9.85 -11.59
CA ASP A 145 -13.30 10.57 -12.21
C ASP A 145 -12.01 9.75 -12.12
N VAL A 146 -11.75 9.12 -10.97
CA VAL A 146 -10.61 8.21 -10.80
C VAL A 146 -10.76 7.00 -11.74
N ASP A 147 -11.93 6.38 -11.80
CA ASP A 147 -12.22 5.29 -12.74
C ASP A 147 -12.15 5.76 -14.20
N SER A 148 -12.34 7.05 -14.50
CA SER A 148 -12.17 7.60 -15.85
C SER A 148 -10.70 7.65 -16.28
N ASN A 149 -9.73 7.56 -15.36
CA ASN A 149 -8.34 7.26 -15.70
C ASN A 149 -8.23 5.96 -16.51
N TYR A 150 -9.21 5.04 -16.40
CA TYR A 150 -9.32 3.87 -17.26
C TYR A 150 -9.50 4.19 -18.75
N GLY A 151 -10.24 5.26 -19.07
CA GLY A 151 -10.40 5.74 -20.44
C GLY A 151 -9.10 6.32 -20.99
N VAL A 152 -8.41 7.13 -20.18
CA VAL A 152 -7.07 7.65 -20.47
C VAL A 152 -6.10 6.48 -20.68
N ARG A 153 -6.07 5.51 -19.75
CA ARG A 153 -5.29 4.28 -19.85
C ARG A 153 -5.52 3.53 -21.16
N LYS A 154 -6.77 3.32 -21.58
CA LYS A 154 -7.09 2.65 -22.86
C LYS A 154 -6.60 3.41 -24.09
N ALA A 155 -6.54 4.74 -24.01
CA ALA A 155 -6.10 5.59 -25.11
C ALA A 155 -4.58 5.72 -25.19
N PHE A 156 -3.87 5.72 -24.06
CA PHE A 156 -2.46 6.09 -23.99
C PHE A 156 -1.51 4.98 -23.54
N LEU A 157 -1.93 4.07 -22.65
CA LEU A 157 -1.04 3.04 -22.12
C LEU A 157 -1.05 1.79 -23.00
N PRO A 158 0.13 1.20 -23.29
CA PRO A 158 0.19 -0.06 -24.02
C PRO A 158 -0.53 -1.14 -23.20
N GLN A 159 -1.30 -1.98 -23.89
CA GLN A 159 -2.21 -2.93 -23.27
C GLN A 159 -1.60 -4.33 -23.29
N GLY A 160 -1.40 -4.91 -22.11
CA GLY A 160 -0.86 -6.26 -21.97
C GLY A 160 -1.89 -7.36 -22.24
N HIS A 161 -1.46 -8.60 -22.06
CA HIS A 161 -2.36 -9.76 -22.12
C HIS A 161 -3.15 -9.97 -20.82
N ARG A 162 -2.63 -9.49 -19.69
CA ARG A 162 -3.28 -9.58 -18.38
C ARG A 162 -4.49 -8.67 -18.34
N ARG A 163 -5.60 -9.18 -17.80
CA ARG A 163 -6.85 -8.45 -17.61
C ARG A 163 -7.52 -8.91 -16.33
N TYR A 164 -8.27 -8.00 -15.71
CA TYR A 164 -9.11 -8.35 -14.58
C TYR A 164 -10.11 -9.44 -14.98
N SER A 165 -10.12 -10.51 -14.20
CA SER A 165 -11.03 -11.63 -14.37
C SER A 165 -11.51 -12.04 -12.98
N PRO A 166 -12.73 -11.69 -12.56
CA PRO A 166 -13.20 -11.89 -11.19
C PRO A 166 -12.92 -13.29 -10.62
N LEU A 167 -13.19 -14.34 -11.40
CA LEU A 167 -13.01 -15.73 -10.95
C LEU A 167 -11.56 -16.23 -10.93
N ARG A 168 -10.61 -15.46 -11.46
CA ARG A 168 -9.19 -15.86 -11.59
C ARG A 168 -8.24 -14.85 -10.95
N GLN A 169 -8.75 -13.70 -10.53
CA GLN A 169 -7.95 -12.65 -9.94
C GLN A 169 -7.50 -13.10 -8.54
N PRO A 170 -6.19 -13.10 -8.24
CA PRO A 170 -5.72 -13.35 -6.89
C PRO A 170 -6.31 -12.36 -5.90
N THR A 171 -6.58 -12.83 -4.68
CA THR A 171 -7.06 -11.95 -3.61
C THR A 171 -5.88 -11.25 -2.95
N ALA A 172 -6.12 -10.10 -2.34
CA ALA A 172 -5.11 -9.36 -1.58
C ALA A 172 -4.52 -10.25 -0.47
N GLN A 173 -5.36 -11.03 0.21
CA GLN A 173 -4.88 -11.95 1.26
C GLN A 173 -3.96 -13.02 0.72
N GLN A 174 -4.30 -13.62 -0.44
CA GLN A 174 -3.43 -14.63 -1.06
C GLN A 174 -2.05 -14.03 -1.37
N VAL A 175 -2.03 -12.87 -2.02
CA VAL A 175 -0.77 -12.20 -2.39
C VAL A 175 0.04 -11.76 -1.16
N LEU A 176 -0.62 -11.20 -0.14
CA LEU A 176 0.03 -10.82 1.13
C LEU A 176 0.66 -12.02 1.83
N ILE A 177 -0.09 -13.12 1.98
CA ILE A 177 0.40 -14.35 2.63
C ILE A 177 1.58 -14.92 1.86
N ASP A 178 1.43 -15.10 0.54
CA ASP A 178 2.48 -15.67 -0.30
C ASP A 178 3.77 -14.87 -0.16
N LYS A 179 3.72 -13.54 -0.33
CA LYS A 179 4.93 -12.70 -0.31
C LYS A 179 5.53 -12.43 1.05
N ILE A 180 4.71 -12.26 2.08
CA ILE A 180 5.23 -12.02 3.43
C ILE A 180 5.79 -13.33 4.00
N SER A 181 5.30 -14.51 3.60
CA SER A 181 5.84 -15.80 4.05
C SER A 181 7.27 -16.10 3.53
N GLU A 182 7.65 -15.55 2.37
CA GLU A 182 8.95 -15.76 1.73
C GLU A 182 10.13 -15.15 2.52
N GLY A 183 9.89 -14.20 3.43
CA GLY A 183 10.93 -13.60 4.27
C GLY A 183 10.71 -12.12 4.58
N PRO A 184 11.73 -11.42 5.11
CA PRO A 184 11.66 -10.00 5.44
C PRO A 184 11.17 -9.14 4.27
N ILE A 185 10.25 -8.22 4.52
CA ILE A 185 9.65 -7.33 3.51
C ILE A 185 9.20 -6.01 4.14
N SER A 186 9.32 -4.91 3.39
CA SER A 186 8.75 -3.61 3.74
C SER A 186 7.39 -3.43 3.06
N VAL A 187 6.40 -2.95 3.81
CA VAL A 187 5.03 -2.78 3.33
C VAL A 187 4.72 -1.28 3.21
N PHE A 188 4.25 -0.86 2.03
CA PHE A 188 3.79 0.49 1.77
C PHE A 188 2.27 0.48 1.72
N LEU A 189 1.62 1.16 2.66
CA LEU A 189 0.18 1.33 2.74
C LEU A 189 -0.15 2.74 2.27
N ILE A 190 -0.66 2.85 1.05
CA ILE A 190 -1.03 4.15 0.45
C ILE A 190 -2.51 4.27 0.08
N GLY A 191 -3.30 3.22 0.29
CA GLY A 191 -4.76 3.29 0.38
C GLY A 191 -5.24 3.01 1.81
N ALA A 192 -6.54 2.77 1.98
CA ALA A 192 -7.09 2.31 3.26
C ALA A 192 -6.41 1.01 3.76
N HIS A 193 -6.28 0.81 5.07
CA HIS A 193 -5.45 -0.28 5.62
C HIS A 193 -6.15 -1.65 5.74
N THR A 194 -7.35 -1.78 5.17
CA THR A 194 -8.24 -2.94 5.35
C THR A 194 -7.59 -4.28 5.01
N ASN A 195 -6.96 -4.38 3.83
CA ASN A 195 -6.28 -5.61 3.40
C ASN A 195 -5.21 -6.04 4.39
N PHE A 196 -4.35 -5.11 4.79
CA PHE A 196 -3.22 -5.38 5.66
C PHE A 196 -3.64 -5.68 7.11
N ALA A 197 -4.65 -4.98 7.64
CA ALA A 197 -5.18 -5.25 8.97
C ALA A 197 -5.77 -6.65 9.08
N ILE A 198 -6.57 -7.08 8.11
CA ILE A 198 -7.11 -8.45 8.02
C ILE A 198 -5.97 -9.47 7.98
N PHE A 199 -4.92 -9.18 7.19
CA PHE A 199 -3.76 -10.05 7.10
C PHE A 199 -3.10 -10.23 8.47
N LEU A 200 -2.87 -9.14 9.22
CA LEU A 200 -2.28 -9.20 10.56
C LEU A 200 -3.18 -9.95 11.56
N MET A 201 -4.49 -9.74 11.50
CA MET A 201 -5.46 -10.41 12.36
C MET A 201 -5.51 -11.92 12.08
N SER A 202 -5.41 -12.33 10.81
CA SER A 202 -5.51 -13.73 10.40
C SER A 202 -4.17 -14.48 10.45
N ASN A 203 -3.06 -13.77 10.28
CA ASN A 203 -1.71 -14.33 10.17
C ASN A 203 -0.71 -13.68 11.15
N PRO A 204 -0.99 -13.64 12.46
CA PRO A 204 -0.15 -12.93 13.43
C PRO A 204 1.30 -13.48 13.49
N HIS A 205 1.51 -14.75 13.12
CA HIS A 205 2.83 -15.38 13.09
C HIS A 205 3.73 -14.87 11.95
N LEU A 206 3.16 -14.26 10.90
CA LEU A 206 3.89 -13.67 9.78
C LEU A 206 4.29 -12.20 10.02
N LYS A 207 3.76 -11.55 11.06
CA LYS A 207 4.15 -10.19 11.48
C LYS A 207 5.66 -10.00 11.60
N LYS A 208 6.37 -11.01 12.09
CA LYS A 208 7.84 -10.99 12.27
C LYS A 208 8.63 -10.80 10.98
N ASN A 209 8.03 -11.07 9.82
CA ASN A 209 8.66 -10.89 8.51
C ASN A 209 8.48 -9.46 7.98
N ILE A 210 7.79 -8.58 8.71
CA ILE A 210 7.57 -7.20 8.28
C ILE A 210 8.66 -6.33 8.91
N GLU A 211 9.55 -5.80 8.09
CA GLU A 211 10.67 -4.97 8.56
C GLU A 211 10.22 -3.55 8.87
N HIS A 212 9.50 -2.95 7.92
CA HIS A 212 9.04 -1.59 7.98
C HIS A 212 7.65 -1.47 7.37
N ILE A 213 6.86 -0.57 7.93
CA ILE A 213 5.56 -0.17 7.37
C ILE A 213 5.64 1.33 7.10
N TYR A 214 5.43 1.70 5.85
CA TYR A 214 5.33 3.09 5.41
C TYR A 214 3.86 3.40 5.14
N VAL A 215 3.33 4.43 5.78
CA VAL A 215 1.90 4.76 5.74
C VAL A 215 1.72 6.14 5.13
N MET A 216 0.90 6.24 4.08
CA MET A 216 0.28 7.50 3.68
C MET A 216 -1.10 7.58 4.34
N GLY A 217 -1.22 8.49 5.31
CA GLY A 217 -2.51 8.80 5.91
C GLY A 217 -2.40 9.46 7.28
N GLY A 218 -3.51 10.04 7.73
CA GLY A 218 -3.68 10.65 9.05
C GLY A 218 -3.25 12.11 9.19
N GLY A 219 -3.58 12.70 10.35
CA GLY A 219 -3.28 14.09 10.70
C GLY A 219 -2.97 14.25 12.20
N VAL A 220 -1.68 14.33 12.56
CA VAL A 220 -1.22 14.28 13.96
C VAL A 220 -1.21 15.64 14.67
N ARG A 221 -1.39 16.74 13.92
CA ARG A 221 -1.32 18.12 14.46
C ARG A 221 -2.44 19.03 13.96
N SER A 222 -3.57 18.43 13.60
CA SER A 222 -4.70 19.16 13.05
C SER A 222 -5.29 20.14 14.08
N LYS A 223 -5.45 21.42 13.70
CA LYS A 223 -5.83 22.53 14.58
C LYS A 223 -6.87 23.42 13.95
N ASN A 224 -7.88 23.79 14.74
CA ASN A 224 -8.96 24.72 14.39
C ASN A 224 -9.69 24.42 13.05
N PRO A 225 -10.01 23.15 12.73
CA PRO A 225 -10.46 22.73 11.39
C PRO A 225 -11.79 23.36 10.92
N THR A 226 -12.58 23.91 11.84
CA THR A 226 -13.94 24.43 11.58
C THR A 226 -14.13 25.89 12.02
N GLY A 227 -13.06 26.60 12.40
CA GLY A 227 -13.18 27.89 13.09
C GLY A 227 -12.11 28.90 12.70
N CYS A 228 -12.41 29.72 11.69
CA CYS A 228 -11.62 30.90 11.31
C CYS A 228 -12.31 32.22 11.56
N CYS A 229 -13.23 32.25 12.52
CA CYS A 229 -13.77 33.49 13.05
C CYS A 229 -12.96 33.88 14.29
N PRO A 230 -11.93 34.74 14.17
CA PRO A 230 -11.21 35.24 15.34
C PRO A 230 -12.16 36.00 16.26
N SER A 231 -11.81 36.12 17.54
CA SER A 231 -12.65 36.72 18.59
C SER A 231 -13.10 38.16 18.30
N ASN A 232 -12.42 38.86 17.38
CA ASN A 232 -12.73 40.22 16.93
C ASN A 232 -13.47 40.28 15.57
N SER A 233 -14.00 39.16 15.08
CA SER A 233 -14.74 39.12 13.81
C SER A 233 -16.14 39.75 13.93
N SER A 234 -16.63 40.37 12.85
CA SER A 234 -17.98 40.94 12.80
C SER A 234 -19.05 39.86 13.01
N SER A 235 -20.26 40.24 13.39
CA SER A 235 -21.43 39.35 13.56
C SER A 235 -21.87 38.61 12.28
N THR A 236 -21.12 38.73 11.19
CA THR A 236 -21.36 38.13 9.87
C THR A 236 -20.32 37.06 9.50
N CYS A 237 -19.41 36.70 10.40
CA CYS A 237 -18.43 35.65 10.12
C CYS A 237 -19.10 34.27 10.21
N GLU A 238 -19.31 33.63 9.07
CA GLU A 238 -19.74 32.24 9.03
C GLU A 238 -18.53 31.30 9.19
N PRO A 239 -18.57 30.34 10.13
CA PRO A 239 -17.50 29.35 10.27
C PRO A 239 -17.31 28.56 8.97
N GLN A 240 -16.09 28.58 8.43
CA GLN A 240 -15.67 27.78 7.27
C GLN A 240 -14.50 26.88 7.66
N GLN A 241 -14.26 25.81 6.90
CA GLN A 241 -13.09 24.96 7.11
C GLN A 241 -11.81 25.75 6.99
N CYS A 242 -10.93 25.62 7.98
CA CYS A 242 -9.65 26.32 7.98
C CYS A 242 -8.66 25.73 8.98
N GLY A 243 -7.45 26.30 9.07
CA GLY A 243 -6.40 25.72 9.91
C GLY A 243 -5.85 24.42 9.33
N ASP A 244 -5.26 23.59 10.19
CA ASP A 244 -4.71 22.30 9.78
C ASP A 244 -5.83 21.25 9.84
N ALA A 245 -6.77 21.26 8.88
CA ALA A 245 -7.89 20.32 8.87
C ALA A 245 -7.51 18.94 8.31
N GLY A 246 -8.38 17.94 8.54
CA GLY A 246 -8.42 16.73 7.74
C GLY A 246 -8.80 17.02 6.28
N ASN A 247 -8.85 16.00 5.43
CA ASN A 247 -9.05 16.18 3.98
C ASN A 247 -10.36 15.61 3.42
N LEU A 248 -11.31 15.19 4.25
CA LEU A 248 -12.61 14.67 3.77
C LEU A 248 -13.42 15.73 2.97
N PHE A 249 -14.10 15.30 1.91
CA PHE A 249 -14.85 16.20 1.04
C PHE A 249 -16.31 16.42 1.45
N THR A 250 -17.05 15.38 1.83
CA THR A 250 -18.50 15.47 2.08
C THR A 250 -18.92 15.22 3.53
N ASP A 251 -17.99 14.79 4.40
CA ASP A 251 -18.25 14.53 5.83
C ASP A 251 -17.28 15.24 6.79
N TYR A 252 -16.71 16.35 6.32
CA TYR A 252 -15.76 17.12 7.12
C TYR A 252 -16.37 17.85 8.32
N THR A 253 -17.69 18.02 8.37
CA THR A 253 -18.36 18.68 9.49
C THR A 253 -18.40 17.76 10.72
N SER A 254 -18.70 16.48 10.51
CA SER A 254 -18.72 15.45 11.55
C SER A 254 -17.31 14.95 11.87
N ASN A 255 -16.43 14.90 10.87
CA ASN A 255 -15.10 14.32 10.95
C ASN A 255 -14.00 15.31 10.50
N PRO A 256 -13.87 16.48 11.16
CA PRO A 256 -13.04 17.59 10.67
C PRO A 256 -11.52 17.36 10.76
N TYR A 257 -11.10 16.32 11.47
CA TYR A 257 -9.69 15.94 11.65
C TYR A 257 -9.29 14.70 10.84
N ALA A 258 -10.26 14.06 10.18
CA ALA A 258 -10.05 12.78 9.54
C ALA A 258 -9.38 12.95 8.17
N GLU A 259 -8.49 12.01 7.87
CA GLU A 259 -7.85 11.87 6.56
C GLU A 259 -8.46 10.65 5.86
N PHE A 260 -8.64 10.71 4.54
CA PHE A 260 -9.36 9.72 3.72
C PHE A 260 -8.90 8.26 3.93
N ASN A 261 -7.61 7.95 3.88
CA ASN A 261 -7.13 6.57 4.02
C ASN A 261 -7.39 6.00 5.42
N ILE A 262 -7.25 6.84 6.46
CA ILE A 262 -7.59 6.45 7.84
C ILE A 262 -9.11 6.38 8.02
N PHE A 263 -9.86 7.31 7.43
CA PHE A 263 -11.31 7.37 7.51
C PHE A 263 -11.98 6.21 6.77
N GLY A 264 -11.40 5.75 5.66
CA GLY A 264 -11.93 4.65 4.86
C GLY A 264 -12.12 3.37 5.66
N ASP A 265 -11.25 3.11 6.64
CA ASP A 265 -11.40 2.03 7.60
C ASP A 265 -10.62 2.34 8.90
N PRO A 266 -11.23 3.08 9.85
CA PRO A 266 -10.53 3.53 11.05
C PRO A 266 -10.10 2.38 11.95
N PHE A 267 -10.86 1.28 11.96
CA PHE A 267 -10.52 0.09 12.73
C PHE A 267 -9.32 -0.64 12.12
N ALA A 268 -9.30 -0.82 10.79
CA ALA A 268 -8.12 -1.36 10.13
C ALA A 268 -6.89 -0.46 10.32
N ALA A 269 -7.06 0.87 10.27
CA ALA A 269 -5.96 1.79 10.52
C ALA A 269 -5.39 1.62 11.94
N TYR A 270 -6.26 1.51 12.94
CA TYR A 270 -5.87 1.19 14.32
C TYR A 270 -5.13 -0.15 14.41
N GLN A 271 -5.64 -1.19 13.75
CA GLN A 271 -5.02 -2.53 13.79
C GLN A 271 -3.69 -2.58 13.06
N ALA A 272 -3.53 -1.89 11.93
CA ALA A 272 -2.26 -1.80 11.23
C ALA A 272 -1.17 -1.09 12.05
N GLN A 273 -1.56 -0.08 12.84
CA GLN A 273 -0.63 0.69 13.68
C GLN A 273 -0.29 -0.04 14.99
N ASN A 274 -1.28 -0.59 15.69
CA ASN A 274 -1.08 -1.23 17.00
C ASN A 274 -0.74 -2.71 16.90
N GLY A 275 -1.13 -3.36 15.81
CA GLY A 275 -0.78 -4.74 15.51
C GLY A 275 0.72 -4.94 15.35
N CYS A 276 1.53 -3.88 15.32
CA CYS A 276 2.98 -3.92 15.16
C CYS A 276 3.80 -3.55 16.41
N ILE A 277 3.16 -3.17 17.52
CA ILE A 277 3.81 -2.98 18.83
C ILE A 277 4.05 -4.34 19.50
#